data_AF-G8G211-F1
#
_entry.id   AF-G8G211-F1
#
_cell.length_a   1.000
_cell.length_b   1.000
_cell.length_c   1.000
_cell.angle_alpha   90.00
_cell.angle_beta   90.00
_cell.angle_gamma   90.00
#
_symmetry.space_group_name_H-M   'P 1'
#
loop_
_entity.id
_entity.type
_entity.pdbx_description
1 polymer ?
#
loop_
_entity_poly.entity_id
_entity_poly.type
_entity_poly.pdbx_seq_one_letter_code
_entity_poly.pdbx_strand_id
1 'polypeptide(L)'
;FWLGGDFIKNDEPQANQPFCPMETVIPMVAETMDRAQQETGEAKLFSANATADWHAECKKRGDFILESFAKYGNEKHVAFLIDGFVTGPAGVTTARREFPDTFLHYHRAGHG
;
A
#
# COMPACT_ATOMS: atom_id res chain seq x y z
N PHE A 1 0.84 16.62 -3.07
CA PHE A 1 -0.42 16.14 -3.66
C PHE A 1 -1.56 16.16 -2.64
N TRP A 2 -1.46 15.48 -1.48
CA TRP A 2 -2.55 15.41 -0.49
C TRP A 2 -3.10 16.72 0.09
N LEU A 3 -2.38 17.85 -0.03
CA LEU A 3 -2.94 19.17 0.31
C LEU A 3 -4.10 19.61 -0.60
N GLY A 4 -4.33 18.93 -1.73
CA GLY A 4 -5.45 19.22 -2.63
C GLY A 4 -6.02 18.00 -3.35
N GLY A 5 -5.67 16.78 -2.94
CA GLY A 5 -6.18 15.56 -3.52
C GLY A 5 -6.31 14.46 -2.46
N ASP A 6 -7.01 13.38 -2.81
CA ASP A 6 -7.42 12.38 -1.80
C ASP A 6 -6.52 11.15 -1.79
N PHE A 7 -6.10 10.67 -2.96
CA PHE A 7 -5.55 9.34 -3.12
C PHE A 7 -4.22 9.35 -3.87
N ILE A 8 -3.22 8.65 -3.31
CA ILE A 8 -1.95 8.35 -3.97
C ILE A 8 -1.79 6.84 -4.03
N LYS A 9 -1.24 6.31 -5.12
CA LYS A 9 -0.79 4.91 -5.21
C LYS A 9 0.71 4.87 -5.40
N ASN A 10 1.35 3.79 -4.96
CA ASN A 10 2.61 3.41 -5.55
C ASN A 10 2.43 3.20 -7.06
N ASP A 11 3.44 3.56 -7.83
CA ASP A 11 3.56 3.04 -9.20
C ASP A 11 3.89 1.54 -9.16
N GLU A 12 3.59 0.77 -10.20
CA GLU A 12 3.66 -0.70 -10.10
C GLU A 12 5.01 -1.29 -9.69
N PRO A 13 6.18 -0.74 -10.08
CA PRO A 13 7.44 -1.36 -9.74
C PRO A 13 7.96 -0.91 -8.36
N GLN A 14 7.32 0.07 -7.70
CA GLN A 14 7.79 0.58 -6.42
C GLN A 14 7.49 -0.41 -5.31
N ALA A 15 8.53 -0.95 -4.66
CA ALA A 15 8.38 -1.89 -3.57
C ALA A 15 9.52 -1.74 -2.53
N ASN A 16 10.61 -2.50 -2.69
CA ASN A 16 11.72 -2.53 -1.74
C ASN A 16 13.09 -2.44 -2.44
N GLN A 17 13.23 -1.48 -3.34
CA GLN A 17 14.50 -1.24 -4.02
C GLN A 17 15.57 -0.77 -3.01
N PRO A 18 16.87 -1.12 -3.18
CA PRO A 18 17.92 -0.76 -2.23
C PRO A 18 18.08 0.75 -1.98
N PHE A 19 17.75 1.58 -2.98
CA PHE A 19 17.80 3.04 -2.89
C PHE A 19 16.51 3.66 -2.33
N CYS A 20 15.46 2.86 -2.14
CA CYS A 20 14.16 3.27 -1.62
C CYS A 20 13.57 2.14 -0.73
N PRO A 21 14.23 1.80 0.40
CA PRO A 21 13.81 0.65 1.21
C PRO A 21 12.42 0.88 1.79
N MET A 22 11.60 -0.16 1.75
CA MET A 22 10.22 -0.11 2.25
C MET A 22 10.18 0.27 3.73
N GLU A 23 11.11 -0.27 4.52
CA GLU A 23 11.22 -0.02 5.97
C GLU A 23 11.54 1.44 6.31
N THR A 24 12.09 2.19 5.35
CA THR A 24 12.33 3.64 5.49
C THR A 24 11.14 4.43 4.96
N VAL A 25 10.67 4.12 3.76
CA VAL A 25 9.73 4.99 3.03
C VAL A 25 8.29 4.85 3.52
N ILE A 26 7.82 3.65 3.86
CA ILE A 26 6.45 3.47 4.34
C ILE A 26 6.17 4.26 5.64
N PRO A 27 7.05 4.25 6.66
CA PRO A 27 6.89 5.13 7.82
C PRO A 27 6.85 6.63 7.44
N MET A 28 7.68 7.07 6.50
CA MET A 28 7.68 8.46 6.02
C MET A 28 6.36 8.81 5.32
N VAL A 29 5.79 7.91 4.53
CA VAL A 29 4.48 8.10 3.88
C VAL A 29 3.36 8.17 4.93
N ALA A 30 3.38 7.29 5.94
CA ALA A 30 2.40 7.29 7.02
C ALA A 30 2.42 8.61 7.82
N GLU A 31 3.62 9.09 8.20
CA GLU A 31 3.79 10.39 8.85
C GLU A 31 3.32 11.56 7.95
N THR A 32 3.65 11.49 6.66
CA THR A 32 3.25 12.53 5.70
C THR A 32 1.74 12.57 5.50
N MET A 33 1.08 11.41 5.48
CA MET A 33 -0.38 11.33 5.44
C MET A 33 -0.99 11.98 6.67
N ASP A 34 -0.54 11.61 7.87
CA ASP A 34 -1.03 12.20 9.13
C ASP A 34 -0.91 13.72 9.13
N ARG A 35 0.27 14.24 8.78
CA ARG A 35 0.50 15.69 8.64
C ARG A 35 -0.46 16.35 7.65
N ALA A 36 -0.66 15.73 6.48
CA ALA A 36 -1.57 16.28 5.47
C ALA A 36 -3.04 16.27 5.96
N GLN A 37 -3.46 15.24 6.70
CA GLN A 37 -4.79 15.19 7.29
C GLN A 37 -4.96 16.24 8.39
N GLN A 38 -3.95 16.46 9.23
CA GLN A 38 -3.98 17.51 10.25
C GLN A 38 -4.04 18.92 9.64
N GLU A 39 -3.31 19.14 8.55
CA GLU A 39 -3.29 20.44 7.85
C GLU A 39 -4.60 20.73 7.12
N THR A 40 -5.22 19.72 6.52
CA THR A 40 -6.42 19.88 5.69
C THR A 40 -7.73 19.64 6.43
N GLY A 41 -7.71 18.88 7.53
CA GLY A 41 -8.92 18.37 8.19
C GLY A 41 -9.67 17.29 7.38
N GLU A 42 -9.08 16.79 6.30
CA GLU A 42 -9.71 15.84 5.38
C GLU A 42 -9.00 14.48 5.44
N ALA A 43 -9.76 13.39 5.26
CA ALA A 43 -9.18 12.05 5.13
C ALA A 43 -8.37 11.92 3.83
N LYS A 44 -7.24 11.23 3.90
CA LYS A 44 -6.35 10.96 2.77
C LYS A 44 -6.08 9.47 2.68
N LEU A 45 -5.84 8.97 1.47
CA LEU A 45 -5.74 7.54 1.17
C LEU A 45 -4.44 7.20 0.44
N PHE A 46 -3.88 6.03 0.75
CA PHE A 46 -2.69 5.50 0.08
C PHE A 46 -2.89 4.06 -0.37
N SER A 47 -2.55 3.75 -1.62
CA SER A 47 -2.50 2.38 -2.11
C SER A 47 -1.06 1.91 -2.20
N ALA A 48 -0.65 1.15 -1.19
CA ALA A 48 0.71 0.62 -1.07
C ALA A 48 0.88 -0.66 -1.88
N ASN A 49 1.99 -0.79 -2.60
CA ASN A 49 2.29 -2.00 -3.35
C ASN A 49 2.74 -3.13 -2.42
N ALA A 50 1.95 -4.21 -2.36
CA ALA A 50 2.26 -5.42 -1.60
C ALA A 50 2.57 -6.63 -2.53
N THR A 51 2.75 -6.37 -3.82
CA THR A 51 3.05 -7.38 -4.85
C THR A 51 4.34 -8.13 -4.53
N ALA A 52 4.27 -9.46 -4.45
CA ALA A 52 5.41 -10.35 -4.30
C ALA A 52 5.09 -11.72 -4.92
N ASP A 53 6.11 -12.46 -5.31
CA ASP A 53 5.98 -13.85 -5.77
C ASP A 53 5.64 -14.81 -4.62
N TRP A 54 6.26 -14.60 -3.46
CA TRP A 54 6.08 -15.40 -2.26
C TRP A 54 4.96 -14.86 -1.38
N HIS A 55 4.00 -15.72 -1.05
CA HIS A 55 2.82 -15.33 -0.26
C HIS A 55 3.19 -14.72 1.11
N ALA A 56 4.23 -15.25 1.77
CA ALA A 56 4.64 -14.73 3.08
C ALA A 56 5.33 -13.37 2.96
N GLU A 57 5.93 -13.04 1.82
CA GLU A 57 6.46 -11.70 1.56
C GLU A 57 5.33 -10.70 1.32
N CYS A 58 4.30 -11.07 0.54
CA CYS A 58 3.09 -10.26 0.39
C CYS A 58 2.43 -9.97 1.76
N LYS A 59 2.28 -11.01 2.59
CA LYS A 59 1.78 -10.88 3.96
C LYS A 59 2.68 -9.97 4.81
N LYS A 60 3.99 -10.22 4.84
CA LYS A 60 4.97 -9.43 5.61
C LYS A 60 4.89 -7.94 5.24
N ARG A 61 4.80 -7.64 3.94
CA ARG A 61 4.64 -6.26 3.46
C ARG A 61 3.33 -5.65 3.93
N GLY A 62 2.22 -6.37 3.77
CA GLY A 62 0.90 -5.90 4.19
C GLY A 62 0.83 -5.62 5.70
N ASP A 63 1.30 -6.55 6.53
CA ASP A 63 1.38 -6.38 7.99
C ASP A 63 2.22 -5.15 8.35
N PHE A 64 3.43 -5.02 7.77
CA PHE A 64 4.31 -3.88 8.03
C PHE A 64 3.70 -2.53 7.61
N ILE A 65 3.00 -2.49 6.48
CA ILE A 65 2.30 -1.29 6.03
C ILE A 65 1.20 -0.93 7.05
N LEU A 66 0.31 -1.85 7.41
CA LEU A 66 -0.77 -1.56 8.35
C LEU A 66 -0.24 -1.13 9.72
N GLU A 67 0.77 -1.83 10.25
CA GLU A 67 1.43 -1.44 11.50
C GLU A 67 2.03 -0.04 11.45
N SER A 68 2.60 0.36 10.30
CA SER A 68 3.19 1.68 10.12
C SER A 68 2.13 2.79 10.11
N PHE A 69 1.00 2.58 9.43
CA PHE A 69 -0.10 3.55 9.39
C PHE A 69 -0.94 3.57 10.68
N ALA A 70 -1.03 2.44 11.39
CA ALA A 70 -1.74 2.32 12.67
C ALA A 70 -1.12 3.22 13.77
N LYS A 71 0.17 3.55 13.68
CA LYS A 71 0.84 4.51 14.59
C LYS A 71 0.15 5.89 14.62
N TYR A 72 -0.56 6.23 13.55
CA TYR A 72 -1.30 7.48 13.39
C TYR A 72 -2.82 7.26 13.29
N GLY A 73 -3.32 6.05 13.55
CA GLY A 73 -4.74 5.70 13.40
C GLY A 73 -5.24 5.70 11.95
N ASN A 74 -4.35 5.51 10.98
CA ASN A 74 -4.63 5.59 9.54
C ASN A 74 -4.63 4.22 8.85
N GLU A 75 -4.68 3.10 9.58
CA GLU A 75 -4.64 1.75 8.99
C GLU A 75 -5.85 1.47 8.07
N LYS A 76 -6.99 2.12 8.33
CA LYS A 76 -8.19 2.05 7.48
C LYS A 76 -8.13 2.94 6.24
N HIS A 77 -7.09 3.77 6.12
CA HIS A 77 -6.87 4.69 5.01
C HIS A 77 -5.90 4.12 3.96
N VAL A 78 -5.55 2.83 4.12
CA VAL A 78 -4.66 2.10 3.23
C VAL A 78 -5.44 1.16 2.33
N ALA A 79 -5.01 1.07 1.08
CA ALA A 79 -5.35 0.01 0.13
C ALA A 79 -4.10 -0.80 -0.23
N PHE A 80 -4.28 -2.06 -0.61
CA PHE A 80 -3.19 -2.88 -1.14
C PHE A 80 -3.26 -2.99 -2.66
N LEU A 81 -2.24 -2.46 -3.32
CA LEU A 81 -2.02 -2.66 -4.74
C LEU A 81 -1.34 -4.03 -4.94
N ILE A 82 -1.94 -4.84 -5.81
CA ILE A 82 -1.39 -6.11 -6.28
C ILE A 82 -1.38 -6.10 -7.81
N ASP A 83 -0.21 -6.31 -8.42
CA ASP A 83 -0.09 -6.52 -9.86
C ASP A 83 -0.61 -7.90 -10.25
N GLY A 84 -1.93 -8.06 -10.26
CA GLY A 84 -2.60 -9.34 -10.38
C GLY A 84 -2.39 -10.05 -11.71
N PHE A 85 -2.01 -9.32 -12.77
CA PHE A 85 -1.69 -9.94 -14.05
C PHE A 85 -0.32 -10.63 -14.01
N VAL A 86 0.75 -9.94 -13.58
CA VAL A 86 2.10 -10.52 -13.53
C VAL A 86 2.34 -11.46 -12.35
N THR A 87 1.69 -11.24 -11.19
CA THR A 87 1.74 -12.20 -10.07
C THR A 87 0.72 -13.32 -10.19
N GLY A 88 -0.25 -13.16 -11.09
CA GLY A 88 -1.35 -14.09 -11.30
C GLY A 88 -2.40 -14.09 -10.19
N PRO A 89 -3.46 -14.90 -10.35
CA PRO A 89 -4.58 -14.97 -9.40
C PRO A 89 -4.17 -15.37 -7.97
N ALA A 90 -3.04 -16.05 -7.81
CA ALA A 90 -2.50 -16.43 -6.51
C ALA A 90 -2.07 -15.21 -5.68
N GLY A 91 -1.41 -14.21 -6.30
CA GLY A 91 -1.05 -12.96 -5.62
C GLY A 91 -2.30 -12.19 -5.15
N VAL A 92 -3.30 -12.10 -6.02
CA VAL A 92 -4.60 -11.47 -5.71
C VAL A 92 -5.32 -12.18 -4.56
N THR A 93 -5.36 -13.51 -4.60
CA THR A 93 -6.05 -14.32 -3.58
C THR A 93 -5.34 -14.28 -2.24
N THR A 94 -3.99 -14.22 -2.24
CA THR A 94 -3.19 -14.03 -1.02
C THR A 94 -3.62 -12.75 -0.31
N ALA A 95 -3.56 -11.60 -1.00
CA ALA A 95 -3.96 -10.33 -0.41
C ALA A 95 -5.43 -10.32 0.03
N ARG A 96 -6.34 -10.89 -0.80
CA ARG A 96 -7.77 -10.96 -0.47
C ARG A 96 -8.07 -11.73 0.82
N ARG A 97 -7.31 -12.80 1.09
CA ARG A 97 -7.54 -13.70 2.24
C ARG A 97 -6.82 -13.25 3.49
N GLU A 98 -5.59 -12.76 3.36
CA GLU A 98 -4.82 -12.26 4.51
C GLU A 98 -5.34 -10.91 5.00
N PHE A 99 -5.87 -10.07 4.10
CA PHE A 99 -6.31 -8.70 4.42
C PHE A 99 -7.74 -8.41 3.95
N PRO A 100 -8.76 -9.14 4.47
CA PRO A 100 -10.13 -9.04 3.97
C PRO A 100 -10.81 -7.69 4.21
N ASP A 101 -10.34 -6.92 5.19
CA ASP A 101 -10.89 -5.62 5.57
C ASP A 101 -10.14 -4.42 4.95
N THR A 102 -9.07 -4.69 4.20
CA THR A 102 -8.30 -3.69 3.45
C THR A 102 -8.73 -3.68 1.99
N PHE A 103 -8.92 -2.50 1.40
CA PHE A 103 -9.32 -2.41 -0.01
C PHE A 103 -8.26 -3.06 -0.92
N LEU A 104 -8.68 -4.03 -1.74
CA LEU A 104 -7.81 -4.72 -2.69
C LEU A 104 -7.83 -4.01 -4.05
N HIS A 105 -6.74 -3.31 -4.36
CA HIS A 105 -6.53 -2.62 -5.62
C HIS A 105 -5.82 -3.54 -6.62
N TYR A 106 -6.59 -4.15 -7.55
CA TYR A 106 -6.02 -4.94 -8.65
C TYR A 106 -5.36 -4.01 -9.67
N HIS A 107 -4.05 -4.07 -9.79
CA HIS A 107 -3.30 -3.47 -10.89
C HIS A 107 -3.01 -4.50 -11.98
N ARG A 108 -3.02 -4.07 -13.25
CA ARG A 108 -3.06 -4.98 -14.40
C ARG A 108 -1.83 -4.91 -15.30
N ALA A 109 -0.69 -4.44 -14.80
CA ALA A 109 0.55 -4.33 -15.59
C ALA A 109 0.82 -5.59 -16.44
N GLY A 110 1.19 -5.41 -17.71
CA GLY A 110 1.48 -6.51 -18.64
C GLY A 110 0.29 -7.13 -19.38
N HIS A 111 -0.95 -6.66 -19.16
CA HIS A 111 -2.15 -7.26 -19.77
C HIS A 111 -2.33 -7.03 -21.29
N GLY A 112 -1.50 -6.18 -21.90
CA GLY A 112 -1.64 -5.70 -23.28
C GLY A 112 -0.81 -6.47 -24.28
#